data_AF-T1CH29-F1
#
_entry.id   AF-T1CH29-F1
#
_cell.length_a   1.000
_cell.length_b   1.000
_cell.length_c   1.000
_cell.angle_alpha   90.00
_cell.angle_beta   90.00
_cell.angle_gamma   90.00
#
_symmetry.space_group_name_H-M   'P 1'
#
loop_
_entity.id
_entity.type
_entity.pdbx_description
1 polymer ?
#
loop_
_entity_poly.entity_id
_entity_poly.type
_entity_poly.pdbx_seq_one_letter_code
_entity_poly.pdbx_strand_id
1 'polypeptide(L)'
;GNETIRVSPEGVMEVDLPQALVRLANVTMGGLTRYRFQAAVHFSYRQAEWLAQVKGDRAVAYTISFDQAKDRFYLDASLTPASPAPVPAYQELLADPAARTLAVDHNHGFLAPALLDRSGNLVGRLPTAN
;
A
#
# COMPACT_ATOMS: atom_id res chain seq x y z
N GLY A 1 -2.06 12.94 11.84
CA GLY A 1 -2.61 13.61 10.63
C GLY A 1 -3.63 14.63 11.10
N ASN A 2 -4.66 14.94 10.31
CA ASN A 2 -5.85 15.63 10.84
C ASN A 2 -6.79 14.70 11.62
N GLU A 3 -6.43 13.41 11.73
CA GLU A 3 -7.15 12.36 12.45
C GLU A 3 -8.61 12.19 12.02
N THR A 4 -8.97 12.55 10.78
CA THR A 4 -10.34 12.32 10.28
C THR A 4 -10.69 10.84 10.29
N ILE A 5 -9.74 9.98 9.90
CA ILE A 5 -9.86 8.52 10.00
C ILE A 5 -8.79 8.04 10.97
N ARG A 6 -9.21 7.22 11.94
CA ARG A 6 -8.31 6.51 12.86
C ARG A 6 -8.56 5.02 12.73
N VAL A 7 -7.49 4.25 12.74
CA VAL A 7 -7.55 2.80 12.79
C VAL A 7 -6.61 2.33 13.90
N SER A 8 -7.15 1.62 14.88
CA SER A 8 -6.36 1.06 15.98
C SER A 8 -5.53 -0.14 15.50
N PRO A 9 -4.49 -0.57 16.24
CA PRO A 9 -3.73 -1.78 15.93
C PRO A 9 -4.60 -3.04 15.76
N GLU A 10 -5.74 -3.10 16.45
CA GLU A 10 -6.72 -4.19 16.40
C GLU A 10 -7.68 -4.08 15.20
N GLY A 11 -7.53 -3.03 14.37
CA GLY A 11 -8.38 -2.78 13.21
C GLY A 11 -9.67 -2.02 13.54
N VAL A 12 -9.81 -1.46 14.74
CA VAL A 12 -10.98 -0.64 15.08
C VAL A 12 -10.91 0.67 14.32
N MET A 13 -11.85 0.87 13.39
CA MET A 13 -11.92 2.07 12.58
C MET A 13 -12.93 3.07 13.14
N GLU A 14 -12.48 4.31 13.25
CA GLU A 14 -13.30 5.43 13.68
C GLU A 14 -13.12 6.64 12.77
N VAL A 15 -14.24 7.29 12.44
CA VAL A 15 -14.27 8.44 11.55
C VAL A 15 -14.87 9.64 12.27
N ASP A 16 -14.17 10.77 12.18
CA ASP A 16 -14.72 12.07 12.54
C ASP A 16 -15.77 12.49 11.51
N LEU A 17 -16.97 12.82 11.99
CA LEU A 17 -18.12 13.04 11.12
C LEU A 17 -18.34 14.54 10.87
N PRO A 18 -18.69 14.93 9.64
CA PRO A 18 -19.15 16.30 9.38
C PRO A 18 -20.44 16.57 10.17
N GLN A 19 -20.70 17.85 10.45
CA GLN A 19 -21.84 18.27 11.29
C GLN A 19 -23.19 17.66 10.86
N ALA A 20 -23.43 17.55 9.55
CA ALA A 20 -24.66 16.97 8.99
C ALA A 20 -24.88 15.49 9.39
N LEU A 21 -23.81 14.76 9.74
CA LEU A 21 -23.83 13.35 10.09
C LEU A 21 -23.64 13.09 11.59
N VAL A 22 -23.42 14.12 12.42
CA VAL A 22 -23.05 13.94 13.84
C VAL A 22 -24.03 13.05 14.62
N ARG A 23 -25.31 13.04 14.24
CA ARG A 23 -26.36 12.18 14.83
C ARG A 23 -26.09 10.69 14.71
N LEU A 24 -25.21 10.28 13.78
CA LEU A 24 -24.86 8.88 13.56
C LEU A 24 -23.76 8.41 14.50
N ALA A 25 -23.00 9.33 15.10
CA ALA A 25 -21.88 9.00 15.95
C ALA A 25 -22.29 8.08 17.11
N ASN A 26 -21.42 7.12 17.43
CA ASN A 26 -21.70 6.06 18.37
C ASN A 26 -20.60 5.87 19.42
N VAL A 27 -19.55 6.71 19.39
CA VAL A 27 -18.52 6.75 20.41
C VAL A 27 -18.15 8.20 20.74
N THR A 28 -17.94 8.49 22.02
CA THR A 28 -17.41 9.76 22.49
C THR A 28 -16.18 9.49 23.34
N MET A 29 -15.04 10.07 22.96
CA MET A 29 -13.78 9.92 23.68
C MET A 29 -13.10 11.29 23.82
N GLY A 30 -12.83 11.71 25.06
CA GLY A 30 -12.17 12.98 25.33
C GLY A 30 -12.92 14.22 24.80
N GLY A 31 -14.25 14.16 24.71
CA GLY A 31 -15.09 15.23 24.17
C GLY A 31 -15.22 15.25 22.64
N LEU A 32 -14.55 14.35 21.92
CA LEU A 32 -14.73 14.16 20.48
C LEU A 32 -15.73 13.03 20.22
N THR A 33 -16.69 13.30 19.35
CA THR A 33 -17.79 12.38 19.01
C THR A 33 -17.56 11.85 17.60
N ARG A 34 -17.47 10.52 17.45
CA ARG A 34 -17.00 9.84 16.23
C ARG A 34 -17.93 8.67 15.87
N TYR A 35 -17.82 8.19 14.64
CA TYR A 35 -18.45 6.95 14.21
C TYR A 35 -17.45 5.81 14.21
N ARG A 36 -17.63 4.85 15.10
CA ARG A 36 -16.90 3.58 15.13
C ARG A 36 -17.63 2.54 14.28
N PHE A 37 -16.91 1.96 13.33
CA PHE A 37 -17.44 0.85 12.53
C PHE A 37 -17.46 -0.43 13.37
N GLN A 38 -18.50 -1.25 13.17
CA GLN A 38 -18.60 -2.56 13.84
C GLN A 38 -17.62 -3.59 13.25
N ALA A 39 -17.36 -3.52 11.94
CA ALA A 39 -16.41 -4.38 11.26
C ALA A 39 -14.97 -3.91 11.53
N ALA A 40 -14.07 -4.85 11.83
CA ALA A 40 -12.65 -4.59 11.93
C ALA A 40 -12.02 -4.50 10.54
N VAL A 41 -11.05 -3.60 10.39
CA VAL A 41 -10.24 -3.47 9.18
C VAL A 41 -9.07 -4.45 9.24
N HIS A 42 -8.86 -5.18 8.15
CA HIS A 42 -7.71 -6.06 7.97
C HIS A 42 -7.00 -5.75 6.66
N PHE A 43 -5.69 -5.53 6.73
CA PHE A 43 -4.83 -5.36 5.57
C PHE A 43 -4.19 -6.69 5.20
N SER A 44 -4.48 -7.22 4.01
CA SER A 44 -3.87 -8.48 3.52
C SER A 44 -2.45 -8.28 2.98
N TYR A 45 -2.08 -7.05 2.64
CA TYR A 45 -0.79 -6.70 2.08
C TYR A 45 -0.07 -5.69 2.99
N ARG A 46 1.21 -5.95 3.29
CA ARG A 46 2.09 -5.10 4.12
C ARG A 46 1.51 -4.73 5.50
N GLN A 47 0.71 -5.63 6.09
CA GLN A 47 0.09 -5.45 7.41
C GLN A 47 1.11 -5.10 8.50
N ALA A 48 2.26 -5.78 8.53
CA ALA A 48 3.29 -5.56 9.54
C ALA A 48 3.85 -4.13 9.49
N GLU A 49 4.01 -3.58 8.28
CA GLU A 49 4.51 -2.22 8.11
C GLU A 49 3.49 -1.19 8.56
N TRP A 50 2.22 -1.38 8.19
CA TRP A 50 1.12 -0.56 8.69
C TRP A 50 1.04 -0.61 10.22
N LEU A 51 1.10 -1.80 10.80
CA LEU A 51 1.05 -1.98 12.26
C LEU A 51 2.22 -1.27 12.96
N ALA A 52 3.41 -1.30 12.37
CA ALA A 52 4.58 -0.57 12.88
C ALA A 52 4.42 0.95 12.79
N GLN A 53 3.65 1.48 11.82
CA GLN A 53 3.28 2.90 11.79
C GLN A 53 2.34 3.26 12.93
N VAL A 54 1.23 2.51 13.05
CA VAL A 54 0.18 2.80 14.04
C VAL A 54 0.72 2.65 15.46
N LYS A 55 1.49 1.60 15.76
CA LYS A 55 2.12 1.42 17.08
C LYS A 55 3.18 2.45 17.41
N GLY A 56 3.75 3.10 16.40
CA GLY A 56 4.75 4.15 16.56
C GLY A 56 4.17 5.57 16.56
N ASP A 57 2.84 5.71 16.62
CA ASP A 57 2.13 6.99 16.53
C ASP A 57 2.55 7.84 15.32
N ARG A 58 2.85 7.18 14.19
CA ARG A 58 3.25 7.85 12.96
C ARG A 58 2.08 8.06 12.00
N ALA A 59 2.23 9.06 11.15
CA ALA A 59 1.20 9.44 10.20
C ALA A 59 0.93 8.33 9.17
N VAL A 60 -0.35 8.00 9.01
CA VAL A 60 -0.90 7.17 7.93
C VAL A 60 -2.06 7.93 7.31
N ALA A 61 -2.08 8.05 5.99
CA ALA A 61 -3.23 8.55 5.26
C ALA A 61 -4.13 7.39 4.85
N TYR A 62 -5.44 7.55 5.03
CA TYR A 62 -6.42 6.52 4.68
C TYR A 62 -7.38 7.02 3.61
N THR A 63 -7.70 6.16 2.64
CA THR A 63 -8.75 6.41 1.64
C THR A 63 -9.81 5.33 1.73
N ILE A 64 -11.08 5.71 1.74
CA ILE A 64 -12.21 4.79 1.68
C ILE A 64 -12.71 4.75 0.24
N SER A 65 -12.86 3.56 -0.32
CA SER A 65 -13.46 3.34 -1.63
C SER A 65 -14.56 2.28 -1.55
N PHE A 66 -15.51 2.35 -2.48
CA PHE A 66 -16.57 1.35 -2.60
C PHE A 66 -16.48 0.71 -3.99
N ASP A 67 -16.29 -0.61 -4.03
CA ASP A 67 -16.34 -1.40 -5.25
C ASP A 67 -17.78 -1.87 -5.47
N GLN A 68 -18.47 -1.26 -6.43
CA GLN A 68 -19.86 -1.57 -6.76
C GLN A 68 -20.04 -3.00 -7.28
N ALA A 69 -19.06 -3.54 -8.02
CA ALA A 69 -19.16 -4.89 -8.58
C ALA A 69 -19.06 -5.98 -7.50
N LYS A 70 -18.37 -5.66 -6.40
CA LYS A 70 -18.19 -6.56 -5.25
C LYS A 70 -19.06 -6.23 -4.05
N ASP A 71 -19.86 -5.15 -4.14
CA ASP A 71 -20.65 -4.58 -3.05
C ASP A 71 -19.83 -4.48 -1.74
N ARG A 72 -18.64 -3.88 -1.84
CA ARG A 72 -17.65 -3.91 -0.74
C ARG A 72 -16.92 -2.59 -0.58
N PHE A 73 -16.78 -2.17 0.67
CA PHE A 73 -15.90 -1.07 1.05
C PHE A 73 -14.47 -1.55 1.26
N TYR A 74 -13.53 -0.73 0.81
CA TYR A 74 -12.10 -0.92 0.99
C TYR A 74 -11.50 0.27 1.73
N LEU A 75 -10.44 -0.01 2.49
CA LEU A 75 -9.60 1.01 3.11
C LEU A 75 -8.18 0.84 2.60
N ASP A 76 -7.66 1.87 1.96
CA ASP A 76 -6.27 1.93 1.51
C ASP A 76 -5.45 2.76 2.48
N ALA A 77 -4.30 2.24 2.90
CA ALA A 77 -3.35 2.92 3.78
C ALA A 77 -2.12 3.38 2.97
N SER A 78 -1.89 4.69 2.95
CA SER A 78 -0.68 5.31 2.39
C SER A 78 0.22 5.78 3.52
N LEU A 79 1.47 5.30 3.52
CA LEU A 79 2.43 5.54 4.58
C LEU A 79 3.85 5.53 4.05
N THR A 80 4.74 6.24 4.75
CA THR A 80 6.19 6.11 4.57
C THR A 80 6.72 5.09 5.57
N PRO A 81 7.26 3.94 5.15
CA PRO A 81 7.76 2.90 6.06
C PRO A 81 8.77 3.44 7.09
N ALA A 82 8.74 2.87 8.28
CA ALA A 82 9.64 3.18 9.40
C ALA A 82 11.12 3.16 9.01
N SER A 83 11.42 2.11 8.26
CA SER A 83 12.72 1.69 7.81
C SER A 83 12.47 1.21 6.39
N PRO A 84 12.47 2.13 5.41
CA PRO A 84 12.34 1.73 4.02
C PRO A 84 13.50 0.79 3.70
N ALA A 85 13.22 -0.27 2.94
CA ALA A 85 14.29 -1.13 2.45
C ALA A 85 15.30 -0.26 1.67
N PRO A 86 16.61 -0.43 1.92
CA PRO A 86 17.61 0.30 1.17
C PRO A 86 17.44 -0.04 -0.31
N VAL A 87 17.29 0.98 -1.13
CA VAL A 87 17.33 0.82 -2.59
C VAL A 87 18.80 0.96 -2.98
N PRO A 88 19.43 -0.09 -3.52
CA PRO A 88 20.83 -0.01 -3.92
C PRO A 88 21.03 1.11 -4.94
N ALA A 89 22.15 1.81 -4.85
CA ALA A 89 22.50 2.79 -5.86
C ALA A 89 22.66 2.10 -7.22
N TYR A 90 22.38 2.81 -8.31
CA TYR A 90 22.50 2.24 -9.66
C TYR A 90 23.89 1.64 -9.93
N GLN A 91 24.95 2.29 -9.44
CA GLN A 91 26.32 1.78 -9.55
C GLN A 91 26.55 0.47 -8.77
N GLU A 92 25.90 0.31 -7.61
CA GLU A 92 25.97 -0.92 -6.82
C GLU A 92 25.28 -2.08 -7.56
N LEU A 93 24.13 -1.82 -8.18
CA LEU A 93 23.42 -2.81 -9.02
C LEU A 93 24.27 -3.26 -10.21
N LEU A 94 24.97 -2.33 -10.87
CA LEU A 94 25.88 -2.67 -11.97
C LEU A 94 27.09 -3.50 -11.51
N ALA A 95 27.59 -3.22 -10.31
CA ALA A 95 28.74 -3.92 -9.73
C ALA A 95 28.39 -5.33 -9.22
N ASP A 96 27.13 -5.60 -8.85
CA ASP A 96 26.67 -6.88 -8.31
C ASP A 96 26.65 -8.01 -9.39
N PRO A 97 27.49 -9.06 -9.29
CA PRO A 97 27.56 -10.12 -10.30
C PRO A 97 26.33 -11.04 -10.30
N ALA A 98 25.52 -11.00 -9.24
CA ALA A 98 24.25 -11.69 -9.17
C ALA A 98 23.11 -10.90 -9.85
N ALA A 99 23.27 -9.58 -10.02
CA ALA A 99 22.28 -8.77 -10.70
C ALA A 99 22.06 -9.25 -12.14
N ARG A 100 20.81 -9.20 -12.59
CA ARG A 100 20.38 -9.54 -13.94
C ARG A 100 19.50 -8.44 -14.48
N THR A 101 19.61 -8.16 -15.77
CA THR A 101 18.80 -7.15 -16.44
C THR A 101 17.71 -7.84 -17.24
N LEU A 102 16.45 -7.53 -16.94
CA LEU A 102 15.33 -7.90 -17.78
C LEU A 102 14.99 -6.71 -18.68
N ALA A 103 15.37 -6.78 -19.96
CA ALA A 103 14.89 -5.83 -20.96
C ALA A 103 13.45 -6.17 -21.31
N VAL A 104 12.59 -5.15 -21.34
CA VAL A 104 11.19 -5.29 -21.69
C VAL A 104 10.89 -4.28 -22.79
N ASP A 105 10.62 -4.79 -23.99
CA ASP A 105 10.01 -4.00 -25.05
C ASP A 105 8.50 -4.27 -25.06
N HIS A 106 7.71 -3.20 -25.06
CA HIS A 106 6.26 -3.27 -25.16
C HIS A 106 5.80 -2.45 -26.37
N ASN A 107 5.09 -3.10 -27.28
CA ASN A 107 4.41 -2.49 -28.42
C ASN A 107 2.95 -2.95 -28.45
N HIS A 108 2.08 -2.31 -29.24
CA HIS A 108 0.65 -2.63 -29.26
C HIS A 108 0.40 -4.12 -29.57
N GLY A 109 -0.05 -4.88 -28.56
CA GLY A 109 -0.31 -6.31 -28.65
C GLY A 109 0.92 -7.22 -28.51
N PHE A 110 2.08 -6.69 -28.10
CA PHE A 110 3.31 -7.47 -27.97
C PHE A 110 4.15 -7.06 -26.75
N LEU A 111 4.63 -8.05 -26.03
CA LEU A 111 5.57 -7.92 -24.92
C LEU A 111 6.77 -8.83 -25.19
N ALA A 112 7.96 -8.26 -25.36
CA ALA A 112 9.21 -8.98 -25.59
C ALA A 112 10.16 -8.84 -24.40
N PRO A 113 10.04 -9.72 -23.39
CA PRO A 113 11.02 -9.82 -22.33
C PRO A 113 12.29 -10.54 -22.80
N ALA A 114 13.46 -9.99 -22.47
CA ALA A 114 14.75 -10.61 -22.73
C ALA A 114 15.68 -10.45 -21.52
N LEU A 115 16.32 -11.55 -21.12
CA LEU A 115 17.36 -11.52 -20.09
C LEU A 115 18.66 -11.10 -20.74
N LEU A 116 19.28 -10.04 -20.22
CA LEU A 116 20.55 -9.51 -20.70
C LEU A 116 21.67 -9.76 -19.68
N ASP A 117 22.88 -9.99 -20.19
CA ASP A 117 24.10 -9.82 -19.40
C ASP A 117 24.42 -8.33 -19.17
N ARG A 118 25.51 -8.07 -18.45
CA ARG A 118 25.98 -6.71 -18.11
C ARG A 118 26.42 -5.89 -19.32
N SER A 119 26.78 -6.54 -20.41
CA SER A 119 27.16 -5.90 -21.66
C SER A 119 25.95 -5.61 -22.55
N GLY A 120 24.75 -6.04 -22.12
CA GLY A 120 23.52 -5.90 -22.89
C GLY A 120 23.30 -7.04 -23.90
N ASN A 121 24.10 -8.12 -23.85
CA ASN A 121 23.90 -9.26 -24.72
C ASN A 121 22.77 -10.15 -24.21
N LEU A 122 22.02 -10.73 -25.14
CA LEU A 122 20.97 -11.69 -24.83
C LEU A 122 21.57 -12.97 -24.22
N VAL A 123 21.14 -13.32 -23.01
CA VAL A 123 21.49 -14.58 -22.34
C VAL A 123 20.29 -15.51 -22.18
N GLY A 124 19.08 -15.02 -22.43
CA GLY A 124 17.87 -15.83 -22.46
C GLY A 124 16.65 -15.03 -22.93
N ARG A 125 15.64 -15.73 -23.43
CA ARG A 125 14.30 -15.17 -23.64
C ARG A 125 13.38 -15.77 -22.60
N LEU A 126 12.54 -14.95 -21.97
CA LEU A 126 11.44 -15.52 -21.19
C LEU A 126 10.44 -16.13 -22.16
N PRO A 127 9.80 -17.27 -21.81
CA PRO A 127 8.73 -17.81 -22.63
C PRO A 127 7.64 -16.75 -22.82
N THR A 128 7.26 -16.51 -24.08
CA THR A 128 6.09 -15.70 -24.38
C THR A 128 4.86 -16.43 -23.88
N ALA A 129 3.99 -15.75 -23.14
CA ALA A 129 2.69 -16.32 -22.78
C ALA A 129 1.93 -16.66 -24.08
N ASN A 130 1.54 -17.93 -24.23
CA ASN A 130 0.65 -18.40 -25.30
C ASN A 130 -0.77 -17.89 -25.06
#